data_AF-A0AAN6NLF9-F1
#
_entry.id   AF-A0AAN6NLF9-F1
#
_cell.length_a   1.000
_cell.length_b   1.000
_cell.length_c   1.000
_cell.angle_alpha   90.00
_cell.angle_beta   90.00
_cell.angle_gamma   90.00
#
_symmetry.space_group_name_H-M   'P 1'
#
loop_
_entity.id
_entity.type
_entity.pdbx_description
1 polymer ?
#
loop_
_entity_poly.entity_id
_entity_poly.type
_entity_poly.pdbx_seq_one_letter_code
_entity_poly.pdbx_strand_id
1 'polypeptide(L)'
;MRTLTFLLITLLTLASPIAAQFGSFFDQMFGGGGHGHGHHQQQQQHGHQGHGQQQHPNVPSDPSIYQANYQRAHCDKYLCPDTLACVHYPHHCPCPWPSHEDKVELAEGQRICVSRGGFKAGEAARKIELARKGLL
;
A
#
# COMPACT_ATOMS: atom_id res chain seq x y z
N MET A 1 -31.50 44.09 -38.74
CA MET A 1 -31.81 44.32 -37.31
C MET A 1 -32.21 43.04 -36.59
N ARG A 2 -33.21 42.26 -37.06
CA ARG A 2 -33.67 41.01 -36.41
C ARG A 2 -32.56 39.97 -36.17
N THR A 3 -31.66 39.77 -37.14
CA THR A 3 -30.53 38.83 -37.03
C THR A 3 -29.51 39.21 -35.96
N LEU A 4 -29.25 40.52 -35.79
CA LEU A 4 -28.32 41.02 -34.80
C LEU A 4 -28.89 40.89 -33.38
N THR A 5 -30.21 41.05 -33.24
CA THR A 5 -30.93 40.81 -31.98
C THR A 5 -30.86 39.34 -31.57
N PHE A 6 -31.07 38.40 -32.50
CA PHE A 6 -30.93 36.98 -32.19
C PHE A 6 -29.52 36.62 -31.75
N LEU A 7 -28.51 37.16 -32.41
CA LEU A 7 -27.11 36.87 -32.12
C LEU A 7 -26.70 37.38 -30.72
N LEU A 8 -27.17 38.57 -30.34
CA LEU A 8 -26.96 39.15 -29.01
C LEU A 8 -27.67 38.36 -27.90
N ILE A 9 -28.88 37.86 -28.14
CA ILE A 9 -29.61 37.05 -27.16
C ILE A 9 -28.88 35.72 -26.93
N THR A 10 -28.41 35.05 -27.99
CA THR A 10 -27.59 33.83 -27.83
C THR A 10 -26.29 34.10 -27.08
N LEU A 11 -25.62 35.23 -27.33
CA LEU A 11 -24.38 35.53 -26.63
C LEU A 11 -24.60 35.81 -25.14
N LEU A 12 -25.74 36.42 -24.77
CA LEU A 12 -26.09 36.67 -23.38
C LEU A 12 -26.45 35.38 -22.60
N THR A 13 -27.04 34.37 -23.23
CA THR A 13 -27.40 33.12 -22.53
C THR A 13 -26.19 32.25 -22.21
N LEU A 14 -25.13 32.31 -23.02
CA LEU A 14 -23.88 31.58 -22.77
C LEU A 14 -23.09 32.08 -21.55
N ALA A 15 -23.37 33.28 -21.06
CA ALA A 15 -22.66 33.89 -19.93
C ALA A 15 -23.28 33.55 -18.55
N SER A 16 -24.29 32.67 -18.48
CA SER A 16 -24.93 32.34 -17.21
C SER A 16 -24.00 31.47 -16.34
N PRO A 17 -23.62 31.93 -15.13
CA PRO A 17 -22.88 31.10 -14.20
C PRO A 17 -23.77 29.95 -13.71
N ILE A 18 -23.32 28.71 -13.88
CA ILE A 18 -23.96 27.54 -13.28
C ILE A 18 -23.60 27.56 -11.79
N ALA A 19 -24.43 28.21 -10.98
CA ALA A 19 -24.33 28.07 -9.53
C ALA A 19 -24.77 26.66 -9.15
N ALA A 20 -23.84 25.84 -8.67
CA ALA A 20 -24.19 24.54 -8.15
C ALA A 20 -24.93 24.73 -6.81
N GLN A 21 -26.22 24.41 -6.78
CA GLN A 21 -27.11 24.57 -5.63
C GLN A 21 -26.87 23.47 -4.57
N PHE A 22 -25.62 23.33 -4.11
CA PHE A 22 -25.26 22.39 -3.04
C PHE A 22 -25.70 22.87 -1.65
N GLY A 23 -26.23 24.10 -1.52
CA GLY A 23 -26.59 24.70 -0.23
C GLY A 23 -27.66 23.94 0.57
N SER A 24 -28.64 23.29 -0.08
CA SER A 24 -29.71 22.54 0.63
C SER A 24 -29.51 21.03 0.70
N PHE A 25 -28.52 20.46 0.01
CA PHE A 25 -28.26 19.01 0.03
C PHE A 25 -27.51 18.59 1.32
N PHE A 26 -26.53 19.40 1.73
CA PHE A 26 -25.70 19.08 2.89
C PHE A 26 -26.47 19.22 4.22
N ASP A 27 -27.33 20.22 4.37
CA ASP A 27 -28.15 20.38 5.59
C ASP A 27 -29.06 19.17 5.84
N GLN A 28 -29.58 18.53 4.78
CA GLN A 28 -30.48 17.39 4.92
C GLN A 28 -29.74 16.06 5.13
N MET A 29 -28.48 15.94 4.67
CA MET A 29 -27.68 14.74 4.85
C MET A 29 -26.90 14.73 6.18
N PHE A 30 -26.56 15.90 6.73
CA PHE A 30 -25.75 16.02 7.95
C PHE A 30 -26.49 16.65 9.15
N GLY A 31 -27.63 17.32 8.95
CA GLY A 31 -28.40 18.01 10.00
C GLY A 31 -29.54 17.21 10.63
N GLY A 32 -29.82 15.99 10.15
CA GLY A 32 -30.91 15.14 10.63
C GLY A 32 -30.58 14.31 11.87
N GLY A 33 -30.09 14.94 12.94
CA GLY A 33 -29.73 14.28 14.20
C GLY A 33 -30.79 14.41 15.28
N GLY A 34 -31.90 13.68 15.16
CA GLY A 34 -32.89 13.56 16.22
C GLY A 34 -33.78 12.36 16.00
N HIS A 35 -33.55 11.29 16.77
CA HIS A 35 -34.53 10.48 17.53
C HIS A 35 -33.77 9.29 18.13
N GLY A 36 -33.88 9.14 19.46
CA GLY A 36 -33.09 8.20 20.24
C GLY A 36 -33.53 6.74 20.13
N HIS A 37 -32.62 5.85 20.50
CA HIS A 37 -32.80 4.81 21.52
C HIS A 37 -31.45 4.08 21.67
N GLY A 38 -31.05 3.83 22.92
CA GLY A 38 -29.78 3.18 23.23
C GLY A 38 -29.72 1.73 22.75
N HIS A 39 -28.49 1.23 22.58
CA HIS A 39 -27.98 -0.04 23.13
C HIS A 39 -26.66 -0.41 22.43
N HIS A 40 -25.67 -0.75 23.25
CA HIS A 40 -24.45 -1.52 23.00
C HIS A 40 -23.35 -0.96 22.05
N GLN A 41 -22.21 -0.67 22.68
CA GLN A 41 -20.89 -0.74 22.07
C GLN A 41 -20.67 -2.14 21.48
N GLN A 42 -20.51 -2.22 20.17
CA GLN A 42 -19.54 -3.10 19.52
C GLN A 42 -19.17 -2.48 18.17
N GLN A 43 -17.88 -2.20 18.00
CA GLN A 43 -17.28 -1.83 16.72
C GLN A 43 -17.54 -2.94 15.70
N GLN A 44 -18.48 -2.71 14.78
CA GLN A 44 -18.53 -3.40 13.50
C GLN A 44 -18.56 -2.35 12.41
N GLN A 45 -17.39 -2.13 11.83
CA GLN A 45 -17.20 -1.31 10.64
C GLN A 45 -17.65 -2.15 9.43
N HIS A 46 -18.93 -2.09 9.10
CA HIS A 46 -19.48 -2.57 7.83
C HIS A 46 -20.26 -1.44 7.17
N GLY A 47 -19.77 -0.98 6.03
CA GLY A 47 -20.52 -0.06 5.18
C GLY A 47 -19.70 0.34 3.98
N HIS A 48 -19.81 -0.42 2.88
CA HIS A 48 -19.85 0.04 1.49
C HIS A 48 -20.04 -1.19 0.58
N GLN A 49 -21.29 -1.62 0.37
CA GLN A 49 -21.66 -2.41 -0.80
C GLN A 49 -22.12 -1.44 -1.89
N GLY A 50 -21.20 -1.08 -2.78
CA GLY A 50 -21.50 -0.50 -4.08
C GLY A 50 -21.09 -1.50 -5.16
N HIS A 51 -22.02 -1.88 -6.02
CA HIS A 51 -21.79 -2.78 -7.15
C HIS A 51 -20.79 -2.16 -8.14
N GLY A 52 -19.53 -2.57 -8.06
CA GLY A 52 -18.45 -2.27 -9.00
C GLY A 52 -17.45 -3.41 -8.93
N GLN A 53 -16.72 -3.66 -10.03
CA GLN A 53 -15.88 -4.85 -10.25
C GLN A 53 -15.11 -5.35 -9.01
N GLN A 54 -15.05 -6.69 -8.86
CA GLN A 54 -14.24 -7.39 -7.86
C GLN A 54 -12.74 -7.14 -8.07
N GLN A 55 -12.29 -5.92 -7.80
CA GLN A 55 -10.88 -5.61 -7.63
C GLN A 55 -10.57 -5.92 -6.18
N HIS A 56 -9.73 -6.94 -5.95
CA HIS A 56 -9.19 -7.17 -4.63
C HIS A 56 -8.47 -5.89 -4.18
N PRO A 57 -8.79 -5.36 -2.98
CA PRO A 57 -8.13 -4.16 -2.48
C PRO A 57 -6.62 -4.40 -2.36
N ASN A 58 -5.82 -3.37 -2.63
CA ASN A 58 -4.37 -3.42 -2.47
C ASN A 58 -3.99 -3.73 -1.01
N VAL A 59 -2.84 -4.36 -0.82
CA VAL A 59 -2.27 -4.56 0.53
C VAL A 59 -1.96 -3.20 1.16
N PRO A 60 -2.27 -2.98 2.45
CA PRO A 60 -1.93 -1.73 3.14
C PRO A 60 -0.43 -1.42 3.11
N SER A 61 -0.07 -0.14 3.02
CA SER A 61 1.32 0.33 3.01
C SER A 61 1.98 0.37 4.39
N ASP A 62 1.23 0.06 5.45
CA ASP A 62 1.73 0.06 6.82
C ASP A 62 2.22 -1.34 7.25
N PRO A 63 3.16 -1.44 8.20
CA PRO A 63 3.75 -2.71 8.58
C PRO A 63 2.89 -3.53 9.57
N SER A 64 1.64 -3.14 9.88
CA SER A 64 0.87 -3.76 10.98
C SER A 64 0.67 -5.26 10.80
N ILE A 65 0.37 -5.72 9.58
CA ILE A 65 0.20 -7.14 9.27
C ILE A 65 1.49 -7.92 9.58
N TYR A 66 2.63 -7.39 9.14
CA TYR A 66 3.94 -7.99 9.39
C TYR A 66 4.27 -7.99 10.89
N GLN A 67 4.08 -6.88 11.59
CA GLN A 67 4.36 -6.77 13.03
C GLN A 67 3.50 -7.75 13.85
N ALA A 68 2.22 -7.89 13.50
CA ALA A 68 1.34 -8.86 14.14
C ALA A 68 1.81 -10.31 13.92
N ASN A 69 2.36 -10.63 12.74
CA ASN A 69 2.94 -11.95 12.48
C ASN A 69 4.25 -12.17 13.24
N TYR A 70 5.13 -11.17 13.25
CA TYR A 70 6.40 -11.22 13.98
C TYR A 70 6.17 -11.41 15.49
N GLN A 71 5.24 -10.67 16.09
CA GLN A 71 4.91 -10.78 17.52
C GLN A 71 4.30 -12.13 17.91
N ARG A 72 3.62 -12.81 16.97
CA ARG A 72 3.03 -14.14 17.19
C ARG A 72 4.03 -15.28 16.97
N ALA A 73 5.16 -15.02 16.30
CA ALA A 73 6.17 -16.03 16.05
C ALA A 73 6.95 -16.31 17.34
N HIS A 74 6.92 -17.56 17.80
CA HIS A 74 7.71 -18.00 18.94
C HIS A 74 9.09 -18.50 18.47
N CYS A 75 10.15 -17.97 19.06
CA CYS A 75 11.52 -18.42 18.86
C CYS A 75 12.34 -18.17 20.13
N ASP A 76 13.07 -19.18 20.57
CA ASP A 76 13.95 -19.15 21.75
C ASP A 76 15.37 -18.66 21.43
N LYS A 77 15.67 -18.49 20.13
CA LYS A 77 16.97 -18.08 19.60
C LYS A 77 16.85 -16.77 18.82
N TYR A 78 17.28 -16.76 17.56
CA TYR A 78 17.18 -15.61 16.69
C TYR A 78 16.01 -15.77 15.72
N LEU A 79 15.02 -14.89 15.84
CA LEU A 79 13.91 -14.79 14.90
C LEU A 79 14.30 -13.92 13.70
N CYS A 80 14.36 -14.52 12.53
CA CYS A 80 14.68 -13.83 11.28
C CYS A 80 13.57 -12.81 10.94
N PRO A 81 13.89 -11.52 10.78
CA PRO A 81 12.88 -10.51 10.46
C PRO A 81 12.21 -10.80 9.11
N ASP A 82 13.00 -11.11 8.09
CA ASP A 82 12.46 -11.18 6.73
C ASP A 82 11.61 -12.44 6.46
N THR A 83 11.81 -13.51 7.23
CA THR A 83 11.21 -14.83 6.97
C THR A 83 10.47 -15.47 8.14
N LEU A 84 10.57 -14.88 9.34
CA LEU A 84 10.07 -15.43 10.60
C LEU A 84 10.63 -16.83 10.93
N ALA A 85 11.74 -17.23 10.32
CA ALA A 85 12.44 -18.47 10.65
C ALA A 85 13.17 -18.33 12.00
N CYS A 86 13.13 -19.38 12.82
CA CYS A 86 13.88 -19.45 14.06
C CYS A 86 15.23 -20.15 13.84
N VAL A 87 16.34 -19.42 13.99
CA VAL A 87 17.70 -19.89 13.70
C VAL A 87 18.67 -19.57 14.85
N HIS A 88 19.88 -20.12 14.78
CA HIS A 88 20.91 -19.89 15.81
C HIS A 88 21.61 -18.53 15.70
N TYR A 89 21.90 -18.05 14.48
CA TYR A 89 22.65 -16.83 14.24
C TYR A 89 22.01 -16.01 13.10
N PRO A 90 22.18 -14.67 13.08
CA PRO A 90 21.60 -13.83 12.04
C PRO A 90 21.98 -14.23 10.61
N HIS A 91 23.24 -14.64 10.36
CA HIS A 91 23.67 -15.11 9.06
C HIS A 91 23.05 -16.45 8.66
N HIS A 92 22.45 -17.23 9.58
CA HIS A 92 21.74 -18.46 9.24
C HIS A 92 20.33 -18.21 8.66
N CYS A 93 19.83 -16.98 8.71
CA CYS A 93 18.52 -16.68 8.17
C CYS A 93 18.43 -17.03 6.67
N PRO A 94 17.34 -17.70 6.24
CA PRO A 94 17.08 -17.93 4.84
C PRO A 94 16.67 -16.62 4.16
N CYS A 95 16.83 -16.57 2.83
CA CYS A 95 16.25 -15.52 2.02
C CYS A 95 14.75 -15.77 1.82
N PRO A 96 13.89 -14.73 1.78
CA PRO A 96 12.45 -14.95 1.68
C PRO A 96 12.00 -15.57 0.35
N TRP A 97 12.77 -15.39 -0.73
CA TRP A 97 12.52 -16.04 -2.02
C TRP A 97 13.74 -16.83 -2.53
N PRO A 98 14.06 -18.02 -1.96
CA PRO A 98 15.25 -18.79 -2.34
C PRO A 98 15.30 -19.22 -3.81
N SER A 99 14.17 -19.20 -4.53
CA SER A 99 14.11 -19.46 -5.98
C SER A 99 14.53 -18.27 -6.83
N HIS A 100 14.48 -17.06 -6.29
CA HIS A 100 14.73 -15.81 -7.00
C HIS A 100 15.88 -14.99 -6.41
N GLU A 101 16.36 -15.38 -5.22
CA GLU A 101 17.40 -14.68 -4.49
C GLU A 101 18.58 -15.60 -4.22
N ASP A 102 19.77 -15.02 -4.27
CA ASP A 102 21.00 -15.60 -3.75
C ASP A 102 21.31 -14.96 -2.40
N LYS A 103 21.64 -15.83 -1.44
CA LYS A 103 22.14 -15.42 -0.13
C LYS A 103 23.63 -15.17 -0.21
N VAL A 104 24.07 -13.98 0.22
CA VAL A 104 25.49 -13.62 0.26
C VAL A 104 25.83 -13.17 1.67
N GLU A 105 26.87 -13.76 2.23
CA GLU A 105 27.43 -13.36 3.51
C GLU A 105 28.43 -12.22 3.29
N LEU A 106 28.22 -11.12 4.00
CA LEU A 106 29.12 -9.99 4.03
C LEU A 106 30.20 -10.22 5.09
N ALA A 107 31.22 -9.37 5.08
CA ALA A 107 32.10 -9.25 6.24
C ALA A 107 31.26 -8.92 7.49
N GLU A 108 31.69 -9.38 8.65
CA GLU A 108 31.03 -9.17 9.96
C GLU A 108 29.79 -10.06 10.26
N GLY A 109 29.60 -11.16 9.51
CA GLY A 109 28.53 -12.11 9.82
C GLY A 109 27.12 -11.57 9.55
N GLN A 110 27.03 -10.52 8.71
CA GLN A 110 25.79 -10.04 8.13
C GLN A 110 25.49 -10.82 6.85
N ARG A 111 24.21 -10.95 6.50
CA ARG A 111 23.77 -11.58 5.26
C ARG A 111 22.84 -10.65 4.50
N ILE A 112 22.97 -10.66 3.18
CA ILE A 112 22.03 -10.00 2.27
C ILE A 112 21.40 -11.02 1.33
N CYS A 113 20.17 -10.72 0.94
CA CYS A 113 19.45 -11.45 -0.10
C CYS A 113 19.40 -10.56 -1.32
N VAL A 114 19.99 -11.03 -2.41
CA VAL A 114 20.04 -10.28 -3.65
C VAL A 114 19.33 -11.07 -4.73
N SER A 115 18.56 -10.37 -5.55
CA SER A 115 17.96 -11.00 -6.73
C SER A 115 19.05 -11.68 -7.56
N ARG A 116 18.73 -12.85 -8.12
CA ARG A 116 19.56 -13.57 -9.10
C ARG A 116 19.71 -12.73 -10.37
N GLY A 117 20.50 -11.68 -10.30
CA GLY A 117 20.69 -10.67 -11.35
C GLY A 117 21.67 -11.11 -12.46
N GLY A 118 21.62 -12.38 -12.85
CA GLY A 118 22.59 -12.98 -13.75
C GLY A 118 22.07 -14.21 -14.49
N PHE A 119 22.73 -14.55 -15.60
CA PHE A 119 22.45 -15.76 -16.39
C PHE A 119 23.15 -17.01 -15.81
N LYS A 120 23.94 -16.84 -14.75
CA LYS A 120 24.78 -17.89 -14.15
C LYS A 120 24.75 -17.84 -12.62
N ALA A 121 24.82 -19.02 -12.00
CA ALA A 121 24.92 -19.15 -10.55
C ALA A 121 26.17 -18.43 -10.01
N GLY A 122 26.03 -17.74 -8.88
CA GLY A 122 27.14 -17.04 -8.21
C GLY A 122 27.53 -15.69 -8.83
N GLU A 123 26.87 -15.25 -9.90
CA GLU A 123 27.15 -13.95 -10.52
C GLU A 123 26.87 -12.78 -9.58
N ALA A 124 25.79 -12.86 -8.80
CA ALA A 124 25.42 -11.84 -7.83
C ALA A 124 26.49 -11.69 -6.74
N ALA A 125 26.96 -12.80 -6.16
CA ALA A 125 28.05 -12.81 -5.19
C ALA A 125 29.35 -12.20 -5.76
N ARG A 126 29.69 -12.52 -7.01
CA ARG A 126 30.84 -11.93 -7.70
C ARG A 126 30.70 -10.41 -7.85
N LYS A 127 29.52 -9.94 -8.28
CA LYS A 127 29.25 -8.49 -8.41
C LYS A 127 29.36 -7.78 -7.06
N ILE A 128 28.86 -8.37 -5.98
CA ILE A 128 29.00 -7.83 -4.62
C ILE A 128 30.47 -7.72 -4.22
N GLU A 129 31.29 -8.74 -4.48
CA GLU A 129 32.72 -8.68 -4.13
C GLU A 129 33.49 -7.65 -4.98
N LEU A 130 33.11 -7.49 -6.25
CA LEU A 130 33.64 -6.40 -7.08
C LEU A 130 33.22 -5.03 -6.54
N ALA A 131 31.97 -4.87 -6.12
CA ALA A 131 31.45 -3.63 -5.52
C ALA A 131 32.27 -3.24 -4.30
N ARG A 132 32.51 -4.22 -3.42
CA ARG A 132 33.29 -4.05 -2.18
C ARG A 132 34.72 -3.61 -2.45
N LYS A 133 35.30 -4.03 -3.58
CA LYS A 133 36.63 -3.64 -4.03
C LYS A 133 36.66 -2.33 -4.83
N GLY A 134 35.51 -1.71 -5.11
CA GLY A 134 35.41 -0.54 -5.98
C GLY A 134 35.70 -0.85 -7.45
N LEU A 135 35.37 -2.06 -7.91
CA LEU A 135 35.69 -2.59 -9.24
C LEU A 135 34.42 -2.91 -10.08
N LEU A 136 33.29 -2.27 -9.77
CA LEU A 136 32.05 -2.38 -10.56
C LEU A 136 31.91 -1.25 -11.56
#